data_AF-D7I916-F1
#
_entry.id   AF-D7I916-F1
#
_cell.length_a   1.000
_cell.length_b   1.000
_cell.length_c   1.000
_cell.angle_alpha   90.00
_cell.angle_beta   90.00
_cell.angle_gamma   90.00
#
_symmetry.space_group_name_H-M   'P 1'
#
loop_
_entity.id
_entity.type
_entity.pdbx_description
1 polymer ?
#
loop_
_entity_poly.entity_id
_entity_poly.type
_entity_poly.pdbx_seq_one_letter_code
_entity_poly.pdbx_strand_id
1 'polypeptide(L)'
;MKAVIIYIIFFSILHVSSFAQHNQYTSTKFAVKNPYEVFIGGIMKANDVNGLHQLLNVPMNPITISYSLPLKSETIIPSYDNMLRAIQQKLQENNVLKPNYQFSFTLKQIDSYEQLALFFGEEIDLSDLFKITSPNPIHKTVAVLDISQSYFSIAMDMPEEELSNSPIVQEQLSELIYVGSIEFGRRSILIVESDLNYQDVKVALNEILNKSTTKKGDISEKSKSIMASSIIRGLILDPLANENITPDNPLEYLLDYINSDISPNDFGVPIFFTAAWLKDNSVFVNKFTN
;
A
#
# COMPACT_ATOMS: atom_id res chain seq x y z
N MET A 1 -30.55 -31.61 -0.97
CA MET A 1 -30.59 -30.16 -0.72
C MET A 1 -29.16 -29.66 -0.70
N LYS A 2 -28.73 -28.88 -1.69
CA LYS A 2 -27.38 -28.34 -1.77
C LYS A 2 -27.39 -26.98 -1.07
N ALA A 3 -26.64 -26.85 0.01
CA ALA A 3 -26.45 -25.58 0.70
C ALA A 3 -25.63 -24.64 -0.21
N VAL A 4 -26.22 -23.51 -0.57
CA VAL A 4 -25.54 -22.43 -1.27
C VAL A 4 -24.83 -21.60 -0.19
N ILE A 5 -23.51 -21.70 -0.13
CA ILE A 5 -22.68 -20.82 0.70
C ILE A 5 -22.53 -19.52 -0.07
N ILE A 6 -23.14 -18.46 0.44
CA ILE A 6 -23.01 -17.10 -0.08
C ILE A 6 -21.71 -16.53 0.47
N TYR A 7 -20.69 -16.41 -0.39
CA TYR A 7 -19.49 -15.64 -0.08
C TYR A 7 -19.84 -14.14 -0.16
N ILE A 8 -19.90 -13.47 0.98
CA ILE A 8 -19.97 -12.01 1.04
C ILE A 8 -18.53 -11.51 0.84
N ILE A 9 -18.21 -11.08 -0.37
CA ILE A 9 -16.97 -10.37 -0.68
C ILE A 9 -17.18 -8.91 -0.29
N PHE A 10 -16.53 -8.46 0.78
CA PHE A 10 -16.47 -7.05 1.16
C PHE A 10 -15.58 -6.31 0.15
N PHE A 11 -16.18 -5.64 -0.82
CA PHE A 11 -15.49 -4.61 -1.60
C PHE A 11 -15.30 -3.39 -0.70
N SER A 12 -14.11 -3.23 -0.11
CA SER A 12 -13.72 -1.97 0.52
C SER A 12 -13.49 -0.92 -0.57
N ILE A 13 -14.53 -0.13 -0.84
CA ILE A 13 -14.47 1.05 -1.72
C ILE A 13 -13.67 2.12 -0.97
N LEU A 14 -12.65 2.70 -1.61
CA LEU A 14 -12.03 3.96 -1.16
C LEU A 14 -13.11 5.05 -1.11
N HIS A 15 -13.62 5.37 0.07
CA HIS A 15 -14.49 6.53 0.29
C HIS A 15 -13.64 7.69 0.79
N VAL A 16 -13.08 8.45 -0.15
CA VAL A 16 -12.53 9.77 0.14
C VAL A 16 -13.67 10.77 -0.03
N SER A 17 -14.27 11.22 1.08
CA SER A 17 -15.23 12.33 1.07
C SER A 17 -14.49 13.65 1.31
N SER A 18 -14.84 14.69 0.55
CA SER A 18 -14.33 16.05 0.75
C SER A 18 -15.39 16.90 1.44
N PHE A 19 -15.04 17.59 2.52
CA PHE A 19 -15.87 18.65 3.10
C PHE A 19 -15.19 19.99 2.84
N ALA A 20 -15.90 20.90 2.17
CA ALA A 20 -15.38 22.20 1.76
C ALA A 20 -15.46 23.23 2.90
N GLN A 21 -14.42 23.27 3.74
CA GLN A 21 -13.92 24.44 4.48
C GLN A 21 -12.61 24.01 5.15
N HIS A 22 -11.47 24.29 4.50
CA HIS A 22 -10.21 23.53 4.57
C HIS A 22 -10.36 22.10 3.99
N ASN A 23 -9.52 21.73 3.01
CA ASN A 23 -9.59 20.42 2.35
C ASN A 23 -9.11 19.33 3.31
N GLN A 24 -9.95 18.99 4.27
CA GLN A 24 -9.71 17.88 5.19
C GLN A 24 -10.20 16.61 4.51
N TYR A 25 -9.27 15.71 4.24
CA TYR A 25 -9.54 14.40 3.66
C TYR A 25 -9.64 13.34 4.75
N THR A 26 -10.36 12.27 4.43
CA THR A 26 -10.45 11.10 5.32
C THR A 26 -10.10 9.82 4.58
N SER A 27 -9.44 8.90 5.28
CA SER A 27 -9.19 7.54 4.79
C SER A 27 -9.31 6.51 5.92
N THR A 28 -9.68 5.30 5.54
CA THR A 28 -9.66 4.10 6.40
C THR A 28 -8.66 3.05 5.92
N LYS A 29 -7.98 3.31 4.80
CA LYS A 29 -6.98 2.45 4.18
C LYS A 29 -5.69 3.26 4.00
N PHE A 30 -4.60 2.71 4.50
CA PHE A 30 -3.32 3.40 4.60
C PHE A 30 -2.27 2.63 3.83
N ALA A 31 -1.49 3.31 3.01
CA ALA A 31 -0.29 2.73 2.41
C ALA A 31 0.67 2.29 3.53
N VAL A 32 1.44 1.23 3.33
CA VAL A 32 2.44 0.86 4.35
C VAL A 32 3.76 1.56 4.05
N LYS A 33 4.10 2.59 4.82
CA LYS A 33 5.36 3.34 4.65
C LYS A 33 6.58 2.61 5.24
N ASN A 34 6.35 1.62 6.11
CA ASN A 34 7.39 0.80 6.73
C ASN A 34 7.03 -0.70 6.72
N PRO A 35 7.18 -1.38 5.56
CA PRO A 35 6.65 -2.74 5.34
C PRO A 35 7.34 -3.84 6.14
N TYR A 36 8.49 -3.57 6.76
CA TYR A 36 9.23 -4.52 7.59
C TYR A 36 8.95 -4.36 9.09
N GLU A 37 8.20 -3.34 9.48
CA GLU A 37 7.82 -3.08 10.86
C GLU A 37 6.32 -3.23 11.09
N VAL A 38 5.48 -3.00 10.07
CA VAL A 38 4.01 -3.13 10.20
C VAL A 38 3.58 -4.60 10.19
N PHE A 39 2.90 -5.03 11.26
CA PHE A 39 2.36 -6.37 11.40
C PHE A 39 0.92 -6.40 11.94
N ILE A 40 0.19 -7.47 11.62
CA ILE A 40 -1.21 -7.67 12.02
C ILE A 40 -1.36 -7.72 13.54
N GLY A 41 -2.33 -6.98 14.08
CA GLY A 41 -2.52 -6.79 15.52
C GLY A 41 -1.53 -5.83 16.19
N GLY A 42 -0.55 -5.29 15.45
CA GLY A 42 0.39 -4.30 15.96
C GLY A 42 -0.32 -3.03 16.44
N ILE A 43 0.12 -2.49 17.58
CA ILE A 43 -0.47 -1.32 18.23
C ILE A 43 0.39 -0.09 17.95
N MET A 44 -0.22 1.05 17.63
CA MET A 44 0.47 2.34 17.47
C MET A 44 -0.40 3.50 17.98
N LYS A 45 0.18 4.69 18.16
CA LYS A 45 -0.64 5.88 18.39
C LYS A 45 -1.31 6.30 17.09
N ALA A 46 -2.55 6.76 17.18
CA ALA A 46 -3.32 7.19 16.02
C ALA A 46 -2.62 8.30 15.22
N ASN A 47 -1.90 9.20 15.89
CA ASN A 47 -1.16 10.29 15.25
C ASN A 47 0.06 9.82 14.46
N ASP A 48 0.61 8.63 14.75
CA ASP A 48 1.80 8.11 14.07
C ASP A 48 1.49 7.62 12.65
N VAL A 49 0.20 7.47 12.29
CA VAL A 49 -0.24 7.14 10.92
C VAL A 49 0.26 8.19 9.92
N ASN A 50 0.17 9.47 10.27
CA ASN A 50 0.63 10.56 9.40
C ASN A 50 2.17 10.69 9.34
N GLY A 51 2.89 10.10 10.29
CA GLY A 51 4.36 10.06 10.33
C GLY A 51 4.94 8.75 9.79
N LEU A 52 6.14 8.38 10.22
CA LEU A 52 6.63 7.01 10.04
C LEU A 52 5.80 6.07 10.92
N HIS A 53 5.31 4.95 10.37
CA HIS A 53 4.58 3.96 11.16
C HIS A 53 5.49 3.35 12.23
N GLN A 54 5.20 3.65 13.50
CA GLN A 54 5.95 3.17 14.66
C GLN A 54 5.03 2.37 15.58
N LEU A 55 5.19 1.04 15.56
CA LEU A 55 4.45 0.16 16.45
C LEU A 55 5.08 0.15 17.85
N LEU A 56 4.23 0.02 18.87
CA LEU A 56 4.66 -0.15 20.25
C LEU A 56 5.33 -1.51 20.44
N ASN A 57 6.51 -1.49 21.06
CA ASN A 57 7.19 -2.71 21.48
C ASN A 57 6.68 -3.13 22.87
N VAL A 58 5.57 -3.88 22.89
CA VAL A 58 4.91 -4.36 24.11
C VAL A 58 4.57 -5.85 23.99
N PRO A 59 4.41 -6.58 25.12
CA PRO A 59 3.93 -7.95 25.08
C PRO A 59 2.53 -8.02 24.47
N MET A 60 2.35 -8.89 23.48
CA MET A 60 1.09 -9.07 22.76
C MET A 60 0.39 -10.36 23.19
N ASN A 61 -0.93 -10.31 23.32
CA ASN A 61 -1.75 -11.49 23.52
C ASN A 61 -2.04 -12.18 22.17
N PRO A 62 -2.32 -13.49 22.16
CA PRO A 62 -2.59 -14.22 20.92
C PRO A 62 -3.83 -13.70 20.19
N ILE A 63 -3.76 -13.67 18.86
CA ILE A 63 -4.88 -13.31 17.98
C ILE A 63 -5.14 -14.42 16.96
N THR A 64 -6.37 -14.53 16.49
CA THR A 64 -6.71 -15.38 15.34
C THR A 64 -6.65 -14.56 14.06
N ILE A 65 -5.91 -15.05 13.07
CA ILE A 65 -5.82 -14.46 11.73
C ILE A 65 -6.51 -15.34 10.70
N SER A 66 -7.14 -14.68 9.73
CA SER A 66 -7.83 -15.27 8.60
C SER A 66 -7.24 -14.74 7.30
N TYR A 67 -7.29 -15.56 6.25
CA TYR A 67 -6.68 -15.27 4.95
C TYR A 67 -7.76 -15.04 3.90
N SER A 68 -7.51 -14.14 2.93
CA SER A 68 -8.36 -14.03 1.74
C SER A 68 -8.19 -15.22 0.78
N LEU A 69 -7.08 -15.94 0.90
CA LEU A 69 -6.83 -17.22 0.24
C LEU A 69 -7.62 -18.35 0.94
N PRO A 70 -7.91 -19.47 0.25
CA PRO A 70 -8.63 -20.61 0.82
C PRO A 70 -7.75 -21.41 1.80
N LEU A 71 -7.31 -20.76 2.88
CA LEU A 71 -6.47 -21.28 3.95
C LEU A 71 -7.28 -21.29 5.24
N LYS A 72 -6.95 -22.23 6.14
CA LYS A 72 -7.53 -22.24 7.48
C LYS A 72 -6.92 -21.12 8.32
N SER A 73 -7.77 -20.44 9.08
CA SER A 73 -7.36 -19.49 10.12
C SER A 73 -6.45 -20.17 11.15
N GLU A 74 -5.62 -19.36 11.81
CA GLU A 74 -4.71 -19.83 12.85
C GLU A 74 -4.46 -18.74 13.90
N THR A 75 -3.98 -19.17 15.07
CA THR A 75 -3.65 -18.26 16.17
C THR A 75 -2.16 -17.98 16.18
N ILE A 76 -1.79 -16.70 16.27
CA ILE A 76 -0.40 -16.25 16.39
C ILE A 76 -0.26 -15.28 17.56
N ILE A 77 0.95 -15.17 18.12
CA ILE A 77 1.33 -14.02 18.94
C ILE A 77 1.77 -12.91 17.97
N PRO A 78 1.12 -11.74 17.94
CA PRO A 78 1.45 -10.65 17.03
C PRO A 78 2.93 -10.25 17.10
N SER A 79 3.60 -10.34 15.95
CA SER A 79 4.90 -9.73 15.65
C SER A 79 5.13 -9.86 14.15
N TYR A 80 6.04 -9.07 13.60
CA TYR A 80 6.41 -9.16 12.17
C TYR A 80 6.87 -10.57 11.79
N ASP A 81 7.82 -11.13 12.55
CA ASP A 81 8.39 -12.45 12.28
C ASP A 81 7.37 -13.59 12.39
N ASN A 82 6.49 -13.56 13.40
CA ASN A 82 5.47 -14.60 13.56
C ASN A 82 4.43 -14.52 12.44
N MET A 83 4.03 -13.31 12.03
CA MET A 83 3.12 -13.09 10.91
C MET A 83 3.71 -13.65 9.61
N LEU A 84 4.94 -13.26 9.26
CA LEU A 84 5.59 -13.76 8.05
C LEU A 84 5.76 -15.28 8.07
N ARG A 85 6.19 -15.84 9.21
CA ARG A 85 6.38 -17.30 9.35
C ARG A 85 5.06 -18.05 9.15
N ALA A 86 3.96 -17.57 9.74
CA ALA A 86 2.64 -18.16 9.59
C ALA A 86 2.19 -18.16 8.12
N ILE A 87 2.30 -17.00 7.45
CA ILE A 87 1.99 -16.86 6.02
C ILE A 87 2.84 -17.81 5.19
N GLN A 88 4.17 -17.76 5.34
CA GLN A 88 5.12 -18.59 4.59
C GLN A 88 4.79 -20.07 4.70
N GLN A 89 4.58 -20.55 5.93
CA GLN A 89 4.25 -21.95 6.19
C GLN A 89 2.94 -22.35 5.49
N LYS A 90 1.87 -21.55 5.61
CA LYS A 90 0.59 -21.85 4.94
C LYS A 90 0.71 -21.87 3.42
N LEU A 91 1.46 -20.94 2.85
CA LEU A 91 1.68 -20.88 1.40
C LEU A 91 2.47 -22.11 0.90
N GLN A 92 3.50 -22.53 1.63
CA GLN A 92 4.30 -23.72 1.32
C GLN A 92 3.46 -25.01 1.38
N GLU A 93 2.60 -25.14 2.40
CA GLU A 93 1.81 -26.36 2.62
C GLU A 93 0.64 -26.52 1.64
N ASN A 94 0.06 -25.44 1.12
CA ASN A 94 -1.26 -25.49 0.47
C ASN A 94 -1.25 -25.15 -1.04
N ASN A 95 -0.11 -24.75 -1.63
CA ASN A 95 0.03 -24.39 -3.06
C ASN A 95 -1.13 -23.53 -3.60
N VAL A 96 -1.45 -22.45 -2.87
CA VAL A 96 -2.64 -21.60 -3.13
C VAL A 96 -2.36 -20.37 -3.99
N LEU A 97 -1.09 -20.10 -4.30
CA LEU A 97 -0.66 -18.98 -5.14
C LEU A 97 -1.12 -19.21 -6.60
N LYS A 98 -1.71 -18.19 -7.24
CA LYS A 98 -2.29 -18.25 -8.60
C LYS A 98 -1.70 -17.17 -9.50
N PRO A 99 -1.58 -17.36 -10.82
CA PRO A 99 -0.98 -16.35 -11.70
C PRO A 99 -1.83 -15.07 -11.90
N ASN A 100 -3.15 -15.11 -11.65
CA ASN A 100 -4.08 -14.02 -12.00
C ASN A 100 -4.43 -13.13 -10.80
N TYR A 101 -3.43 -12.44 -10.25
CA TYR A 101 -3.61 -11.50 -9.15
C TYR A 101 -4.26 -10.18 -9.59
N GLN A 102 -4.86 -9.46 -8.64
CA GLN A 102 -5.54 -8.20 -8.94
C GLN A 102 -4.51 -7.10 -9.20
N PHE A 103 -4.33 -6.77 -10.48
CA PHE A 103 -3.58 -5.61 -10.92
C PHE A 103 -4.47 -4.37 -10.96
N SER A 104 -4.00 -3.26 -10.41
CA SER A 104 -4.65 -1.96 -10.50
C SER A 104 -3.64 -0.86 -10.75
N PHE A 105 -4.06 0.17 -11.48
CA PHE A 105 -3.28 1.39 -11.63
C PHE A 105 -4.18 2.62 -11.62
N THR A 106 -3.64 3.73 -11.13
CA THR A 106 -4.24 5.05 -11.20
C THR A 106 -3.26 5.99 -11.88
N LEU A 107 -3.73 6.72 -12.89
CA LEU A 107 -2.96 7.76 -13.58
C LEU A 107 -3.70 9.09 -13.47
N LYS A 108 -3.10 10.06 -12.77
CA LYS A 108 -3.73 11.35 -12.46
C LYS A 108 -2.72 12.50 -12.55
N GLN A 109 -3.15 13.64 -13.07
CA GLN A 109 -2.40 14.89 -12.93
C GLN A 109 -2.65 15.51 -11.56
N ILE A 110 -1.61 16.05 -10.94
CA ILE A 110 -1.70 16.83 -9.70
C ILE A 110 -1.20 18.25 -9.93
N ASP A 111 -1.74 19.20 -9.17
CA ASP A 111 -1.37 20.62 -9.25
C ASP A 111 -0.48 21.05 -8.06
N SER A 112 -0.42 20.24 -6.99
CA SER A 112 0.47 20.38 -5.83
C SER A 112 0.97 18.99 -5.44
N TYR A 113 2.24 18.88 -5.01
CA TYR A 113 2.79 17.63 -4.48
C TYR A 113 2.11 17.20 -3.17
N GLU A 114 1.45 18.11 -2.45
CA GLU A 114 0.67 17.75 -1.25
C GLU A 114 -0.49 16.80 -1.59
N GLN A 115 -0.98 16.82 -2.83
CA GLN A 115 -2.00 15.86 -3.30
C GLN A 115 -1.50 14.41 -3.34
N LEU A 116 -0.18 14.17 -3.20
CA LEU A 116 0.37 12.81 -3.10
C LEU A 116 -0.15 12.07 -1.86
N ALA A 117 -0.47 12.78 -0.78
CA ALA A 117 -1.07 12.19 0.43
C ALA A 117 -2.36 11.39 0.13
N LEU A 118 -3.11 11.77 -0.92
CA LEU A 118 -4.33 11.06 -1.34
C LEU A 118 -4.06 9.62 -1.81
N PHE A 119 -2.88 9.35 -2.35
CA PHE A 119 -2.49 7.99 -2.76
C PHE A 119 -2.08 7.15 -1.55
N PHE A 120 -1.71 7.78 -0.43
CA PHE A 120 -1.33 7.08 0.79
C PHE A 120 -2.50 6.94 1.79
N GLY A 121 -3.50 7.82 1.71
CA GLY A 121 -4.59 7.88 2.70
C GLY A 121 -4.17 8.54 4.02
N GLU A 122 -3.01 9.18 4.02
CA GLU A 122 -2.32 9.73 5.18
C GLU A 122 -1.30 10.76 4.72
N GLU A 123 -0.83 11.60 5.65
CA GLU A 123 0.26 12.53 5.35
C GLU A 123 1.56 11.76 5.04
N ILE A 124 2.42 12.41 4.26
CA ILE A 124 3.69 11.85 3.82
C ILE A 124 4.79 12.90 3.90
N ASP A 125 6.01 12.45 4.16
CA ASP A 125 7.21 13.27 3.99
C ASP A 125 7.66 13.20 2.53
N LEU A 126 7.41 14.29 1.79
CA LEU A 126 7.77 14.43 0.37
C LEU A 126 9.29 14.41 0.14
N SER A 127 10.05 14.94 1.10
CA SER A 127 11.50 14.99 1.01
C SER A 127 12.07 13.58 1.19
N ASP A 128 11.61 12.84 2.18
CA ASP A 128 12.11 11.50 2.44
C ASP A 128 11.74 10.52 1.33
N LEU A 129 10.48 10.50 0.91
CA LEU A 129 9.96 9.52 -0.07
C LEU A 129 10.34 9.84 -1.52
N PHE A 130 10.35 11.11 -1.93
CA PHE A 130 10.47 11.50 -3.34
C PHE A 130 11.59 12.52 -3.62
N LYS A 131 12.34 12.94 -2.60
CA LYS A 131 13.37 14.00 -2.70
C LYS A 131 12.80 15.30 -3.25
N ILE A 132 11.56 15.62 -2.87
CA ILE A 132 10.84 16.84 -3.23
C ILE A 132 10.91 17.79 -2.04
N THR A 133 11.51 18.97 -2.23
CA THR A 133 11.74 19.96 -1.17
C THR A 133 10.81 21.18 -1.27
N SER A 134 10.04 21.29 -2.35
CA SER A 134 9.03 22.33 -2.57
C SER A 134 7.67 21.68 -2.86
N PRO A 135 6.58 22.12 -2.20
CA PRO A 135 5.25 21.57 -2.42
C PRO A 135 4.67 21.95 -3.79
N ASN A 136 5.17 23.04 -4.39
CA ASN A 136 4.69 23.54 -5.68
C ASN A 136 5.53 22.97 -6.84
N PRO A 137 4.87 22.29 -7.81
CA PRO A 137 5.48 21.92 -9.07
C PRO A 137 6.00 23.12 -9.86
N ILE A 138 7.15 22.95 -10.52
CA ILE A 138 7.71 23.94 -11.46
C ILE A 138 7.46 23.58 -12.93
N HIS A 139 7.17 22.32 -13.22
CA HIS A 139 6.91 21.81 -14.56
C HIS A 139 5.43 21.91 -14.93
N LYS A 140 5.15 22.02 -16.23
CA LYS A 140 3.80 22.17 -16.76
C LYS A 140 2.86 21.02 -16.36
N THR A 141 3.39 19.81 -16.34
CA THR A 141 2.66 18.59 -15.99
C THR A 141 3.39 17.88 -14.87
N VAL A 142 2.64 17.49 -13.84
CA VAL A 142 3.05 16.44 -12.89
C VAL A 142 2.00 15.33 -12.95
N ALA A 143 2.40 14.20 -13.50
CA ALA A 143 1.56 13.00 -13.58
C ALA A 143 2.00 12.00 -12.52
N VAL A 144 1.05 11.49 -11.75
CA VAL A 144 1.25 10.42 -10.77
C VAL A 144 0.67 9.13 -11.34
N LEU A 145 1.49 8.10 -11.35
CA LEU A 145 1.13 6.74 -11.70
C LEU A 145 1.34 5.83 -10.48
N ASP A 146 0.25 5.43 -9.85
CA ASP A 146 0.24 4.47 -8.75
C ASP A 146 -0.14 3.11 -9.30
N ILE A 147 0.74 2.12 -9.16
CA ILE A 147 0.57 0.76 -9.67
C ILE A 147 0.66 -0.20 -8.49
N SER A 148 -0.31 -1.09 -8.37
CA SER A 148 -0.30 -2.13 -7.35
C SER A 148 -0.77 -3.47 -7.91
N GLN A 149 -0.15 -4.54 -7.44
CA GLN A 149 -0.61 -5.90 -7.64
C GLN A 149 -0.83 -6.55 -6.29
N SER A 150 -2.11 -6.79 -5.98
CA SER A 150 -2.57 -7.38 -4.72
C SER A 150 -2.61 -8.90 -4.85
N TYR A 151 -1.90 -9.61 -3.97
CA TYR A 151 -1.83 -11.07 -4.02
C TYR A 151 -2.84 -11.71 -3.09
N PHE A 152 -2.88 -11.24 -1.84
CA PHE A 152 -3.83 -11.67 -0.82
C PHE A 152 -3.88 -10.65 0.31
N SER A 153 -4.80 -10.87 1.25
CA SER A 153 -4.87 -10.11 2.48
C SER A 153 -4.97 -11.06 3.66
N ILE A 154 -4.52 -10.59 4.81
CA ILE A 154 -4.81 -11.19 6.10
C ILE A 154 -5.64 -10.21 6.93
N ALA A 155 -6.51 -10.73 7.76
CA ALA A 155 -7.28 -9.95 8.72
C ALA A 155 -7.27 -10.68 10.06
N MET A 156 -7.28 -9.93 11.15
CA MET A 156 -7.50 -10.52 12.47
C MET A 156 -8.99 -10.51 12.80
N ASP A 157 -9.43 -11.53 13.53
CA ASP A 157 -10.76 -11.51 14.13
C ASP A 157 -10.84 -10.37 15.16
N MET A 158 -12.04 -9.82 15.35
CA MET A 158 -12.23 -8.75 16.33
C MET A 158 -11.84 -9.26 17.72
N PRO A 159 -10.97 -8.56 18.46
CA PRO A 159 -10.49 -9.05 19.74
C PRO A 159 -11.61 -9.05 20.78
N GLU A 160 -11.87 -10.22 21.36
CA GLU A 160 -12.78 -10.38 22.52
C GLU A 160 -12.06 -10.10 23.85
N GLU A 161 -10.73 -10.26 23.85
CA GLU A 161 -9.83 -9.98 24.97
C GLU A 161 -8.87 -8.83 24.63
N GLU A 162 -8.21 -8.27 25.64
CA GLU A 162 -7.24 -7.20 25.45
C GLU A 162 -6.06 -7.67 24.56
N LEU A 163 -5.61 -6.85 23.61
CA LEU A 163 -4.47 -7.19 22.76
C LEU A 163 -3.12 -7.15 23.48
N SER A 164 -3.03 -6.46 24.61
CA SER A 164 -1.83 -6.38 25.44
C SER A 164 -2.19 -6.04 26.89
N ASN A 165 -1.61 -6.76 27.84
CA ASN A 165 -1.74 -6.46 29.27
C ASN A 165 -0.74 -5.38 29.75
N SER A 166 -0.02 -4.71 28.85
CA SER A 166 0.98 -3.69 29.19
C SER A 166 0.32 -2.47 29.84
N PRO A 167 0.78 -1.99 31.01
CA PRO A 167 0.22 -0.79 31.65
C PRO A 167 0.18 0.44 30.73
N ILE A 168 1.22 0.61 29.89
CA ILE A 168 1.30 1.74 28.94
C ILE A 168 0.15 1.69 27.92
N VAL A 169 -0.23 0.49 27.49
CA VAL A 169 -1.34 0.30 26.56
C VAL A 169 -2.67 0.61 27.25
N GLN A 170 -2.85 0.11 28.47
CA GLN A 170 -4.08 0.27 29.24
C GLN A 170 -4.34 1.73 29.66
N GLU A 171 -3.27 2.49 29.93
CA GLU A 171 -3.36 3.92 30.27
C GLU A 171 -3.70 4.80 29.06
N GLN A 172 -3.48 4.33 27.82
CA GLN A 172 -3.55 5.13 26.59
C GLN A 172 -4.56 4.60 25.55
N LEU A 173 -5.50 3.74 25.94
CA LEU A 173 -6.45 3.07 25.02
C LEU A 173 -7.14 4.03 24.03
N SER A 174 -7.44 5.26 24.46
CA SER A 174 -8.12 6.27 23.64
C SER A 174 -7.26 6.91 22.55
N GLU A 175 -5.94 6.78 22.64
CA GLU A 175 -4.96 7.31 21.68
C GLU A 175 -4.40 6.21 20.77
N LEU A 176 -4.66 4.95 21.10
CA LEU A 176 -4.08 3.79 20.44
C LEU A 176 -5.04 3.17 19.42
N ILE A 177 -4.44 2.73 18.33
CA ILE A 177 -5.08 1.93 17.28
C ILE A 177 -4.30 0.63 17.10
N TYR A 178 -4.95 -0.38 16.55
CA TYR A 178 -4.30 -1.61 16.14
C TYR A 178 -4.51 -1.88 14.65
N VAL A 179 -3.54 -2.56 14.02
CA VAL A 179 -3.61 -2.99 12.62
C VAL A 179 -4.59 -4.16 12.51
N GLY A 180 -5.74 -3.96 11.86
CA GLY A 180 -6.82 -4.95 11.76
C GLY A 180 -6.77 -5.82 10.51
N SER A 181 -6.19 -5.32 9.43
CA SER A 181 -5.94 -6.11 8.22
C SER A 181 -4.75 -5.57 7.45
N ILE A 182 -4.07 -6.45 6.72
CA ILE A 182 -2.94 -6.13 5.85
C ILE A 182 -3.16 -6.76 4.49
N GLU A 183 -2.93 -5.98 3.45
CA GLU A 183 -2.87 -6.41 2.06
C GLU A 183 -1.41 -6.63 1.65
N PHE A 184 -1.10 -7.81 1.14
CA PHE A 184 0.22 -8.18 0.65
C PHE A 184 0.27 -8.11 -0.87
N GLY A 185 1.35 -7.56 -1.38
CA GLY A 185 1.52 -7.38 -2.81
C GLY A 185 2.81 -6.67 -3.17
N ARG A 186 2.80 -6.12 -4.38
CA ARG A 186 3.82 -5.18 -4.84
C ARG A 186 3.15 -3.89 -5.24
N ARG A 187 3.73 -2.76 -4.84
CA ARG A 187 3.21 -1.44 -5.16
C ARG A 187 4.33 -0.48 -5.46
N SER A 188 4.14 0.36 -6.46
CA SER A 188 5.03 1.44 -6.80
C SER A 188 4.25 2.70 -7.16
N ILE A 189 4.81 3.85 -6.79
CA ILE A 189 4.28 5.15 -7.15
C ILE A 189 5.35 5.87 -7.96
N LEU A 190 4.97 6.34 -9.14
CA LEU A 190 5.82 7.09 -10.04
C LEU A 190 5.29 8.50 -10.20
N ILE A 191 6.18 9.47 -10.13
CA ILE A 191 5.93 10.87 -10.45
C ILE A 191 6.70 11.21 -11.72
N VAL A 192 5.99 11.74 -12.71
CA VAL A 192 6.55 12.19 -13.98
C VAL A 192 6.31 13.68 -14.12
N GLU A 193 7.39 14.45 -14.10
CA GLU A 193 7.37 15.90 -14.27
C GLU A 193 7.83 16.24 -15.69
N SER A 194 7.05 17.03 -16.41
CA SER A 194 7.30 17.31 -17.82
C SER A 194 6.83 18.71 -18.21
N ASP A 195 7.57 19.36 -19.12
CA ASP A 195 7.15 20.62 -19.75
C ASP A 195 6.12 20.41 -20.86
N LEU A 196 5.84 19.16 -21.22
CA LEU A 196 4.82 18.77 -22.19
C LEU A 196 3.42 18.82 -21.57
N ASN A 197 2.40 18.73 -22.43
CA ASN A 197 1.00 18.69 -21.99
C ASN A 197 0.66 17.33 -21.36
N TYR A 198 -0.18 17.34 -20.34
CA TYR A 198 -0.61 16.11 -19.65
C TYR A 198 -1.16 15.04 -20.59
N GLN A 199 -1.88 15.41 -21.65
CA GLN A 199 -2.41 14.43 -22.59
C GLN A 199 -1.32 13.65 -23.33
N ASP A 200 -0.20 14.29 -23.69
CA ASP A 200 0.92 13.61 -24.33
C ASP A 200 1.64 12.68 -23.35
N VAL A 201 1.89 13.16 -22.12
CA VAL A 201 2.49 12.36 -21.03
C VAL A 201 1.62 11.16 -20.69
N LYS A 202 0.30 11.36 -20.59
CA LYS A 202 -0.69 10.33 -20.31
C LYS A 202 -0.71 9.25 -21.39
N VAL A 203 -0.66 9.63 -22.66
CA VAL A 203 -0.61 8.67 -23.76
C VAL A 203 0.66 7.82 -23.68
N ALA A 204 1.80 8.45 -23.43
CA ALA A 204 3.07 7.74 -23.29
C ALA A 204 3.05 6.74 -22.11
N LEU A 205 2.60 7.17 -20.92
CA LEU A 205 2.50 6.30 -19.76
C LEU A 205 1.55 5.11 -19.97
N ASN A 206 0.38 5.34 -20.59
CA ASN A 206 -0.55 4.25 -20.90
C ASN A 206 0.02 3.27 -21.91
N GLU A 207 0.75 3.74 -22.92
CA GLU A 207 1.41 2.85 -23.87
C GLU A 207 2.42 1.94 -23.17
N ILE A 208 3.23 2.50 -22.27
CA ILE A 208 4.26 1.75 -21.52
C ILE A 208 3.62 0.71 -20.59
N LEU A 209 2.59 1.11 -19.83
CA LEU A 209 1.82 0.21 -18.95
C LEU A 209 1.17 -0.95 -19.72
N ASN A 210 0.49 -0.65 -20.83
CA ASN A 210 -0.20 -1.67 -21.63
C ASN A 210 0.78 -2.67 -22.27
N LYS A 211 1.94 -2.21 -22.72
CA LYS A 211 2.96 -3.08 -23.33
C LYS A 211 3.65 -3.97 -22.31
N SER A 212 3.93 -3.43 -21.13
CA SER A 212 4.50 -4.20 -20.04
C SER A 212 3.56 -5.30 -19.55
N THR A 213 2.29 -4.98 -19.32
CA THR A 213 1.29 -5.97 -18.86
C THR A 213 1.01 -7.06 -19.90
N THR A 214 1.07 -6.73 -21.20
CA THR A 214 0.83 -7.71 -22.27
C THR A 214 2.09 -8.42 -22.77
N LYS A 215 3.28 -7.94 -22.42
CA LYS A 215 4.59 -8.34 -22.95
C LYS A 215 4.61 -8.39 -24.49
N LYS A 216 3.92 -7.46 -25.16
CA LYS A 216 3.75 -7.43 -26.62
C LYS A 216 4.09 -6.07 -27.24
N GLY A 217 4.99 -6.10 -28.22
CA GLY A 217 5.35 -4.97 -29.09
C GLY A 217 6.30 -3.95 -28.43
N ASP A 218 7.01 -3.20 -29.26
CA ASP A 218 8.00 -2.21 -28.80
C ASP A 218 7.36 -0.88 -28.47
N ILE A 219 7.76 -0.23 -27.37
CA ILE A 219 7.33 1.14 -27.02
C ILE A 219 7.72 2.10 -28.17
N SER A 220 6.81 2.99 -28.57
CA SER A 220 7.04 3.94 -29.65
C SER A 220 8.17 4.92 -29.32
N GLU A 221 8.92 5.33 -30.35
CA GLU A 221 9.99 6.33 -30.19
C GLU A 221 9.46 7.66 -29.63
N LYS A 222 8.21 8.03 -29.94
CA LYS A 222 7.55 9.19 -29.34
C LYS A 222 7.44 9.03 -27.82
N SER A 223 6.91 7.90 -27.34
CA SER A 223 6.73 7.66 -25.91
C SER A 223 8.06 7.54 -25.16
N LYS A 224 9.07 6.91 -25.78
CA LYS A 224 10.45 6.90 -25.24
C LYS A 224 11.00 8.31 -25.11
N SER A 225 10.87 9.14 -26.15
CA SER A 225 11.36 10.52 -26.13
C SER A 225 10.66 11.37 -25.08
N ILE A 226 9.36 11.17 -24.83
CA ILE A 226 8.61 11.88 -23.78
C ILE A 226 9.14 11.49 -22.39
N MET A 227 9.39 10.20 -22.14
CA MET A 227 9.95 9.75 -20.86
C MET A 227 11.38 10.26 -20.67
N ALA A 228 12.21 10.19 -21.70
CA ALA A 228 13.61 10.64 -21.65
C ALA A 228 13.76 12.16 -21.43
N SER A 229 12.76 12.97 -21.81
CA SER A 229 12.75 14.41 -21.56
C SER A 229 12.04 14.82 -20.25
N SER A 230 11.51 13.86 -19.51
CA SER A 230 10.80 14.10 -18.25
C SER A 230 11.68 13.79 -17.04
N ILE A 231 11.39 14.41 -15.90
CA ILE A 231 11.97 14.01 -14.61
C ILE A 231 11.10 12.91 -14.04
N ILE A 232 11.71 11.79 -13.67
CA ILE A 232 11.01 10.61 -13.18
C ILE A 232 11.49 10.30 -11.77
N ARG A 233 10.54 10.25 -10.82
CA ARG A 233 10.78 9.88 -9.43
C ARG A 233 9.94 8.66 -9.11
N GLY A 234 10.59 7.55 -8.79
CA GLY A 234 9.90 6.31 -8.42
C GLY A 234 10.05 6.04 -6.92
N LEU A 235 9.00 5.48 -6.35
CA LEU A 235 9.01 4.84 -5.03
C LEU A 235 8.54 3.40 -5.22
N ILE A 236 9.33 2.44 -4.74
CA ILE A 236 8.88 1.06 -4.56
C ILE A 236 8.62 0.89 -3.07
N LEU A 237 7.42 0.43 -2.69
CA LEU A 237 7.08 0.21 -1.27
C LEU A 237 7.73 -1.08 -0.71
N ASP A 238 8.84 -1.53 -1.29
CA ASP A 238 9.69 -2.61 -0.82
C ASP A 238 11.13 -2.04 -0.70
N PRO A 239 11.58 -1.68 0.52
CA PRO A 239 12.92 -1.15 0.77
C PRO A 239 14.07 -2.09 0.36
N LEU A 240 13.83 -3.39 0.17
CA LEU A 240 14.84 -4.34 -0.28
C LEU A 240 14.80 -4.57 -1.80
N ALA A 241 13.79 -4.05 -2.50
CA ALA A 241 13.83 -3.99 -3.96
C ALA A 241 15.01 -3.09 -4.37
N ASN A 242 15.99 -3.67 -5.04
CA ASN A 242 17.17 -2.95 -5.53
C ASN A 242 16.71 -1.82 -6.47
N GLU A 243 16.65 -0.57 -6.02
CA GLU A 243 16.34 0.57 -6.88
C GLU A 243 17.39 0.68 -8.00
N ASN A 244 17.13 0.04 -9.13
CA ASN A 244 17.90 0.18 -10.36
C ASN A 244 17.08 0.98 -11.38
N ILE A 245 16.40 2.03 -10.88
CA ILE A 245 15.74 3.02 -11.72
C ILE A 245 16.84 3.85 -12.36
N THR A 246 17.26 3.44 -13.55
CA THR A 246 18.24 4.20 -14.33
C THR A 246 17.52 5.33 -15.08
N PRO A 247 18.19 6.47 -15.33
CA PRO A 247 17.65 7.50 -16.22
C PRO A 247 17.29 6.97 -17.62
N ASP A 248 17.98 5.92 -18.07
CA ASP A 248 17.81 5.32 -19.40
C ASP A 248 16.60 4.38 -19.50
N ASN A 249 16.14 3.79 -18.38
CA ASN A 249 14.90 3.02 -18.35
C ASN A 249 14.21 3.01 -16.97
N PRO A 250 13.64 4.14 -16.53
CA PRO A 250 13.12 4.29 -15.17
C PRO A 250 11.84 3.51 -14.91
N LEU A 251 11.20 2.98 -15.96
CA LEU A 251 9.94 2.24 -15.87
C LEU A 251 10.09 0.73 -16.02
N GLU A 252 11.06 0.25 -16.80
CA GLU A 252 11.24 -1.20 -17.02
C GLU A 252 11.50 -1.94 -15.71
N TYR A 253 12.41 -1.44 -14.87
CA TYR A 253 12.68 -2.09 -13.58
C TYR A 253 11.43 -2.18 -12.69
N LEU A 254 10.67 -1.08 -12.57
CA LEU A 254 9.44 -1.03 -11.76
C LEU A 254 8.42 -2.05 -12.26
N LEU A 255 8.28 -2.13 -13.58
CA LEU A 255 7.32 -3.00 -14.23
C LEU A 255 7.74 -4.47 -14.15
N ASP A 256 9.03 -4.77 -14.28
CA ASP A 256 9.57 -6.11 -14.08
C ASP A 256 9.40 -6.56 -12.64
N TYR A 257 9.68 -5.69 -11.67
CA TYR A 257 9.46 -5.96 -10.26
C TYR A 257 8.00 -6.32 -9.98
N ILE A 258 7.05 -5.48 -10.42
CA ILE A 258 5.61 -5.71 -10.23
C ILE A 258 5.18 -7.04 -10.83
N ASN A 259 5.62 -7.34 -12.07
CA ASN A 259 5.21 -8.53 -12.82
C ASN A 259 6.02 -9.80 -12.51
N SER A 260 7.05 -9.74 -11.67
CA SER A 260 7.88 -10.92 -11.40
C SER A 260 7.09 -12.02 -10.69
N ASP A 261 7.48 -13.27 -10.90
CA ASP A 261 6.79 -14.40 -10.29
C ASP A 261 6.84 -14.30 -8.77
N ILE A 262 5.82 -14.87 -8.12
CA ILE A 262 5.76 -14.94 -6.66
C ILE A 262 5.87 -16.37 -6.18
N SER A 263 6.38 -16.53 -4.97
CA SER A 263 6.58 -17.81 -4.31
C SER A 263 6.24 -17.71 -2.83
N PRO A 264 6.12 -18.83 -2.10
CA PRO A 264 5.97 -18.78 -0.66
C PRO A 264 7.11 -18.07 0.09
N ASN A 265 8.28 -17.87 -0.54
CA ASN A 265 9.42 -17.15 0.05
C ASN A 265 9.57 -15.71 -0.48
N ASP A 266 8.79 -15.34 -1.50
CA ASP A 266 8.75 -14.01 -2.12
C ASP A 266 7.32 -13.77 -2.61
N PHE A 267 6.47 -13.29 -1.71
CA PHE A 267 5.09 -12.92 -1.99
C PHE A 267 4.87 -11.41 -1.83
N GLY A 268 5.92 -10.63 -2.10
CA GLY A 268 5.92 -9.19 -1.86
C GLY A 268 5.84 -8.83 -0.39
N VAL A 269 5.32 -7.64 -0.12
CA VAL A 269 5.36 -6.96 1.17
C VAL A 269 3.97 -6.43 1.56
N PRO A 270 3.74 -6.03 2.82
CA PRO A 270 2.58 -5.21 3.16
C PRO A 270 2.52 -3.96 2.28
N ILE A 271 1.43 -3.75 1.53
CA ILE A 271 1.24 -2.57 0.66
C ILE A 271 0.15 -1.64 1.17
N PHE A 272 -0.83 -2.19 1.90
CA PHE A 272 -1.88 -1.43 2.57
C PHE A 272 -2.25 -2.07 3.90
N PHE A 273 -2.75 -1.27 4.84
CA PHE A 273 -3.40 -1.77 6.05
C PHE A 273 -4.66 -0.98 6.39
N THR A 274 -5.50 -1.58 7.24
CA THR A 274 -6.59 -0.88 7.94
C THR A 274 -6.36 -0.96 9.44
N ALA A 275 -6.96 -0.03 10.19
CA ALA A 275 -6.81 0.02 11.63
C ALA A 275 -8.14 0.23 12.34
N ALA A 276 -8.18 -0.13 13.62
CA ALA A 276 -9.30 0.11 14.51
C ALA A 276 -8.82 0.68 15.83
N TRP A 277 -9.67 1.45 16.50
CA TRP A 277 -9.42 2.00 17.81
C TRP A 277 -9.33 0.89 18.85
N LEU A 278 -8.30 0.93 19.69
CA LEU A 278 -8.10 -0.10 20.72
C LEU A 278 -9.16 -0.02 21.83
N LYS A 279 -9.68 1.19 22.11
CA LYS A 279 -10.69 1.42 23.15
C LYS A 279 -12.05 0.74 22.89
N ASP A 280 -12.44 0.54 21.64
CA ASP A 280 -13.83 0.15 21.29
C ASP A 280 -13.94 -0.66 19.99
N ASN A 281 -12.83 -1.04 19.37
CA ASN A 281 -12.76 -1.76 18.09
C ASN A 281 -13.44 -1.04 16.91
N SER A 282 -13.80 0.24 17.05
CA SER A 282 -14.38 1.01 15.96
C SER A 282 -13.33 1.30 14.88
N VAL A 283 -13.77 1.37 13.62
CA VAL A 283 -12.88 1.66 12.48
C VAL A 283 -12.15 2.98 12.71
N PHE A 284 -10.83 2.96 12.57
CA PHE A 284 -10.04 4.18 12.59
C PHE A 284 -10.20 4.92 11.26
N VAL A 285 -10.57 6.19 11.35
CA VAL A 285 -10.68 7.10 10.20
C VAL A 285 -9.64 8.19 10.38
N ASN A 286 -8.58 8.15 9.57
CA ASN A 286 -7.59 9.20 9.56
C ASN A 286 -8.18 10.49 8.97
N LYS A 287 -7.72 11.62 9.49
CA LYS A 287 -8.05 12.96 9.02
C LYS A 287 -6.74 13.66 8.70
N PHE A 288 -6.56 14.06 7.45
CA PHE A 288 -5.32 14.67 6.97
C PHE A 288 -5.62 15.83 6.02
N THR A 289 -4.68 16.77 5.93
CA THR A 289 -4.78 17.94 5.05
C THR A 289 -3.95 17.75 3.79
N ASN A 290 -4.37 18.40 2.70
CA ASN A 290 -3.48 18.75 1.59
C ASN A 290 -3.10 20.22 1.64
#